data_AF-A0A846DVT0-F1
#
_entry.id   AF-A0A846DVT0-F1
#
_cell.length_a   1.000
_cell.length_b   1.000
_cell.length_c   1.000
_cell.angle_alpha   90.00
_cell.angle_beta   90.00
_cell.angle_gamma   90.00
#
_symmetry.space_group_name_H-M   'P 1'
#
loop_
_entity.id
_entity.type
_entity.pdbx_description
1 polymer ?
#
loop_
_entity_poly.entity_id
_entity_poly.type
_entity_poly.pdbx_seq_one_letter_code
_entity_poly.pdbx_strand_id
1 'polypeptide(L)'
;MQPAKNILNFCVLTLFLSLVQGVAKAASPYHLDYTFLNPNPAANDFFGISVAGVGNNVLIGAFQDDTNALDAGAAYLFDGNPASPTFGQLLMTFQSPNPAVSGNFGGSVASVGSNVLIGESFRHATLAQGQPGRAYLFDGTPQSSTFGDLLMTFQAPIPRPFDFTGFSVAGIGNNVLIGAFGNNTGAPLAGAAYLFDGDRASPTFGELLTTFNNPNPGAGDRFGVAVTSVGKNVLIGSFRDDVGGVDAGAAYLFDGDRTSPTFGQLLLSLSNPHPSPTDAWEQNDEFGHSVASVGNNCLVGAFREDIGALNVGRAYLYDCNPSSPTFGNLLTQFQNFYPYDYGWGNLGENFGFSLASIGHYALIGAWRELAGAALAGAVYVYDANPTSSLFGQLVGAFFNPNPTAFGSFGTSIAVIGQNIVIGAIGEQGGSGAAFLFAPTANLIQPPMQLRLASSHSVPEPSPSWVLLLLGGAIVGNRLQKKESKSSG
;
A
#
# COMPACT_ATOMS: atom_id res chain seq x y z
N MET A 1 -11.93 -47.96 54.57
CA MET A 1 -13.39 -47.94 54.29
C MET A 1 -13.65 -46.85 53.27
N GLN A 2 -14.28 -47.24 52.17
CA GLN A 2 -14.79 -46.48 51.01
C GLN A 2 -13.82 -45.71 50.08
N PRO A 3 -14.09 -45.73 48.76
CA PRO A 3 -13.09 -45.66 47.70
C PRO A 3 -13.20 -44.42 46.80
N ALA A 4 -12.13 -44.23 46.02
CA ALA A 4 -11.96 -43.22 44.99
C ALA A 4 -13.00 -43.31 43.85
N LYS A 5 -13.42 -42.15 43.32
CA LYS A 5 -14.06 -42.04 42.00
C LYS A 5 -13.03 -41.57 40.98
N ASN A 6 -12.52 -42.52 40.21
CA ASN A 6 -11.81 -42.30 38.97
C ASN A 6 -12.80 -41.88 37.88
N ILE A 7 -12.44 -40.82 37.16
CA ILE A 7 -13.01 -40.43 35.86
C ILE A 7 -12.39 -41.37 34.82
N LEU A 8 -13.20 -42.19 34.17
CA LEU A 8 -12.76 -43.14 33.15
C LEU A 8 -13.00 -42.54 31.75
N ASN A 9 -11.90 -42.40 31.02
CA ASN A 9 -11.85 -42.25 29.56
C ASN A 9 -12.64 -43.34 28.85
N PHE A 10 -13.39 -42.98 27.81
CA PHE A 10 -13.63 -43.88 26.69
C PHE A 10 -13.56 -43.13 25.36
N CYS A 11 -12.62 -43.59 24.52
CA CYS A 11 -12.51 -43.27 23.11
C CYS A 11 -13.77 -43.71 22.36
N VAL A 12 -14.27 -42.86 21.46
CA VAL A 12 -14.92 -43.32 20.23
C VAL A 12 -14.19 -42.68 19.06
N LEU A 13 -13.32 -43.50 18.47
CA LEU A 13 -12.78 -43.34 17.14
C LEU A 13 -13.93 -43.62 16.15
N THR A 14 -14.41 -42.60 15.45
CA THR A 14 -15.17 -42.78 14.20
C THR A 14 -14.48 -42.01 13.10
N LEU A 15 -13.81 -42.79 12.26
CA LEU A 15 -13.37 -42.47 10.91
C LEU A 15 -14.59 -41.98 10.11
N PHE A 16 -14.58 -40.75 9.60
CA PHE A 16 -15.43 -40.35 8.49
C PHE A 16 -14.54 -39.98 7.31
N LEU A 17 -14.27 -40.99 6.49
CA LEU A 17 -13.71 -40.84 5.16
C LEU A 17 -14.85 -40.57 4.18
N SER A 18 -14.71 -39.47 3.43
CA SER A 18 -15.27 -39.22 2.11
C SER A 18 -16.79 -39.40 1.88
N LEU A 19 -17.52 -38.28 1.79
CA LEU A 19 -18.33 -37.97 0.60
C LEU A 19 -18.70 -36.47 0.59
N VAL A 20 -17.80 -35.63 0.07
CA VAL A 20 -18.19 -34.38 -0.59
C VAL A 20 -17.55 -34.44 -1.97
N GLN A 21 -18.23 -35.10 -2.90
CA GLN A 21 -17.90 -34.95 -4.30
C GLN A 21 -18.36 -33.57 -4.75
N GLY A 22 -17.38 -32.74 -5.15
CA GLY A 22 -17.57 -31.86 -6.28
C GLY A 22 -18.18 -30.49 -6.03
N VAL A 23 -17.67 -29.73 -5.04
CA VAL A 23 -17.43 -28.33 -5.36
C VAL A 23 -15.97 -28.27 -5.75
N ALA A 24 -15.70 -28.20 -7.06
CA ALA A 24 -14.35 -27.91 -7.52
C ALA A 24 -13.92 -26.62 -6.80
N LYS A 25 -12.83 -26.70 -6.03
CA LYS A 25 -12.13 -25.49 -5.56
C LYS A 25 -11.85 -24.69 -6.83
N ALA A 26 -12.54 -23.56 -7.00
CA ALA A 26 -12.29 -22.71 -8.16
C ALA A 26 -10.79 -22.44 -8.20
N ALA A 27 -10.17 -22.72 -9.35
CA ALA A 27 -8.76 -22.42 -9.51
C ALA A 27 -8.55 -20.93 -9.24
N SER A 28 -7.52 -20.59 -8.47
CA SER A 28 -7.15 -19.20 -8.28
C SER A 28 -6.91 -18.59 -9.68
N PRO A 29 -7.45 -17.40 -9.99
CA PRO A 29 -7.23 -16.76 -11.28
C PRO A 29 -5.77 -16.33 -11.49
N TYR A 30 -4.98 -16.37 -10.43
CA TYR A 30 -3.54 -16.13 -10.46
C TYR A 30 -2.81 -17.27 -9.77
N HIS A 31 -1.62 -17.60 -10.27
CA HIS A 31 -0.66 -18.48 -9.62
C HIS A 31 0.66 -17.74 -9.41
N LEU A 32 1.42 -18.14 -8.39
CA LEU A 32 2.80 -17.69 -8.25
C LEU A 32 3.60 -18.28 -9.41
N ASP A 33 4.13 -17.41 -10.26
CA ASP A 33 4.86 -17.79 -11.46
C ASP A 33 6.37 -17.75 -11.22
N TYR A 34 6.85 -16.75 -10.46
CA TYR A 34 8.26 -16.61 -10.12
C TYR A 34 8.50 -15.91 -8.78
N THR A 35 9.60 -16.25 -8.13
CA THR A 35 10.13 -15.52 -6.96
C THR A 35 11.50 -14.96 -7.31
N PHE A 36 11.62 -13.64 -7.29
CA PHE A 36 12.89 -12.93 -7.41
C PHE A 36 13.55 -12.85 -6.03
N LEU A 37 14.81 -13.24 -5.98
CA LEU A 37 15.65 -13.13 -4.79
C LEU A 37 16.73 -12.07 -5.02
N ASN A 38 17.19 -11.45 -3.94
CA ASN A 38 18.32 -10.53 -4.00
C ASN A 38 19.54 -11.25 -4.66
N PRO A 39 20.09 -10.72 -5.77
CA PRO A 39 21.27 -11.30 -6.42
C PRO A 39 22.54 -11.31 -5.56
N ASN A 40 22.63 -10.43 -4.57
CA ASN A 40 23.73 -10.35 -3.61
C ASN A 40 23.16 -10.27 -2.17
N PRO A 41 22.61 -11.36 -1.62
CA PRO A 41 21.83 -11.29 -0.41
C PRO A 41 22.71 -11.06 0.83
N ALA A 42 22.49 -9.93 1.51
CA ALA A 42 22.91 -9.67 2.88
C ALA A 42 21.71 -9.33 3.78
N ALA A 43 21.89 -9.52 5.08
CA ALA A 43 20.81 -9.32 6.04
C ALA A 43 20.44 -7.83 6.11
N ASN A 44 19.15 -7.54 6.00
CA ASN A 44 18.57 -6.19 5.97
C ASN A 44 18.82 -5.39 4.69
N ASP A 45 19.23 -5.99 3.57
CA ASP A 45 19.26 -5.27 2.28
C ASP A 45 17.87 -4.79 1.83
N PHE A 46 16.82 -5.46 2.33
CA PHE A 46 15.41 -5.17 2.08
C PHE A 46 15.05 -5.14 0.59
N PHE A 47 15.56 -6.12 -0.18
CA PHE A 47 15.13 -6.33 -1.56
C PHE A 47 13.60 -6.51 -1.64
N GLY A 48 12.96 -5.76 -2.53
CA GLY A 48 11.50 -5.71 -2.62
C GLY A 48 10.87 -4.57 -1.82
N ILE A 49 11.67 -3.66 -1.23
CA ILE A 49 11.13 -2.45 -0.58
C ILE A 49 10.29 -1.60 -1.55
N SER A 50 10.69 -1.61 -2.82
CA SER A 50 10.05 -0.88 -3.91
C SER A 50 10.10 -1.74 -5.16
N VAL A 51 9.01 -1.75 -5.92
CA VAL A 51 8.87 -2.52 -7.16
C VAL A 51 8.18 -1.68 -8.23
N ALA A 52 8.58 -1.84 -9.48
CA ALA A 52 7.96 -1.19 -10.63
C ALA A 52 8.06 -2.06 -11.89
N GLY A 53 7.10 -1.92 -12.81
CA GLY A 53 7.21 -2.45 -14.15
C GLY A 53 7.96 -1.49 -15.07
N VAL A 54 8.91 -1.98 -15.85
CA VAL A 54 9.62 -1.21 -16.89
C VAL A 54 9.39 -1.92 -18.22
N GLY A 55 8.36 -1.50 -18.96
CA GLY A 55 7.82 -2.31 -20.03
C GLY A 55 7.30 -3.65 -19.48
N ASN A 56 7.89 -4.76 -19.94
CA ASN A 56 7.58 -6.11 -19.43
C ASN A 56 8.58 -6.60 -18.36
N ASN A 57 9.57 -5.78 -18.00
CA ASN A 57 10.60 -6.14 -17.02
C ASN A 57 10.20 -5.72 -15.62
N VAL A 58 10.81 -6.35 -14.61
CA VAL A 58 10.56 -6.05 -13.20
C VAL A 58 11.75 -5.30 -12.61
N LEU A 59 11.53 -4.08 -12.13
CA LEU A 59 12.52 -3.31 -11.39
C LEU A 59 12.26 -3.46 -9.90
N ILE A 60 13.29 -3.83 -9.14
CA ILE A 60 13.18 -4.10 -7.70
C ILE A 60 14.30 -3.34 -6.96
N GLY A 61 13.94 -2.55 -5.96
CA GLY A 61 14.90 -1.85 -5.10
C GLY A 61 15.33 -2.68 -3.89
N ALA A 62 16.58 -2.47 -3.45
CA ALA A 62 17.15 -2.96 -2.20
C ALA A 62 17.95 -1.81 -1.57
N PHE A 63 17.30 -1.00 -0.75
CA PHE A 63 17.82 0.32 -0.38
C PHE A 63 18.96 0.29 0.64
N GLN A 64 19.24 -0.87 1.23
CA GLN A 64 20.36 -1.10 2.15
C GLN A 64 21.39 -2.07 1.60
N ASP A 65 21.32 -2.40 0.30
CA ASP A 65 22.35 -3.23 -0.33
C ASP A 65 23.75 -2.61 -0.20
N ASP A 66 24.71 -3.46 0.17
CA ASP A 66 26.08 -3.11 0.52
C ASP A 66 27.07 -3.15 -0.67
N THR A 67 26.62 -3.49 -1.88
CA THR A 67 27.52 -3.88 -2.99
C THR A 67 28.56 -2.81 -3.32
N ASN A 68 28.21 -1.52 -3.23
CA ASN A 68 29.11 -0.41 -3.58
C ASN A 68 29.59 0.45 -2.40
N ALA A 69 28.81 0.53 -1.33
CA ALA A 69 29.21 1.05 -0.02
C ALA A 69 28.17 0.59 1.01
N LEU A 70 28.52 0.66 2.31
CA LEU A 70 27.64 0.25 3.41
C LEU A 70 26.26 0.92 3.32
N ASP A 71 25.19 0.13 3.20
CA ASP A 71 23.81 0.58 3.03
C ASP A 71 23.60 1.62 1.90
N ALA A 72 24.45 1.62 0.87
CA ALA A 72 24.31 2.57 -0.24
C ALA A 72 23.03 2.33 -1.03
N GLY A 73 22.66 1.06 -1.15
CA GLY A 73 21.49 0.59 -1.87
C GLY A 73 21.76 0.31 -3.35
N ALA A 74 20.88 -0.51 -3.93
CA ALA A 74 20.90 -0.94 -5.32
C ALA A 74 19.47 -1.08 -5.87
N ALA A 75 19.35 -1.17 -7.19
CA ALA A 75 18.13 -1.62 -7.84
C ALA A 75 18.44 -2.62 -8.96
N TYR A 76 17.57 -3.59 -9.15
CA TYR A 76 17.79 -4.73 -10.03
C TYR A 76 16.66 -4.81 -11.03
N LEU A 77 17.00 -4.89 -12.32
CA LEU A 77 16.04 -5.09 -13.40
C LEU A 77 16.12 -6.54 -13.86
N PHE A 78 15.01 -7.25 -13.75
CA PHE A 78 14.86 -8.63 -14.19
C PHE A 78 13.96 -8.73 -15.42
N ASP A 79 14.19 -9.77 -16.21
CA ASP A 79 13.27 -10.17 -17.25
C ASP A 79 11.96 -10.65 -16.63
N GLY A 80 10.92 -9.83 -16.74
CA GLY A 80 9.60 -10.05 -16.18
C GLY A 80 8.60 -10.64 -17.17
N ASN A 81 9.03 -10.95 -18.40
CA ASN A 81 8.15 -11.45 -19.44
C ASN A 81 8.06 -12.99 -19.38
N PRO A 82 6.93 -13.59 -18.98
CA PRO A 82 6.80 -15.05 -18.88
C PRO A 82 6.96 -15.79 -20.22
N ALA A 83 6.81 -15.07 -21.34
CA ALA A 83 7.04 -15.64 -22.68
C ALA A 83 8.52 -15.59 -23.11
N SER A 84 9.40 -14.96 -22.33
CA SER A 84 10.82 -14.83 -22.64
C SER A 84 11.59 -16.11 -22.27
N PRO A 85 12.55 -16.57 -23.10
CA PRO A 85 13.43 -17.69 -22.73
C PRO A 85 14.37 -17.35 -21.56
N THR A 86 14.52 -16.07 -21.23
CA THR A 86 15.33 -15.57 -20.11
C THR A 86 14.47 -15.07 -18.95
N PHE A 87 13.18 -15.42 -18.91
CA PHE A 87 12.29 -15.05 -17.81
C PHE A 87 12.92 -15.34 -16.45
N GLY A 88 12.89 -14.36 -15.55
CA GLY A 88 13.48 -14.45 -14.22
C GLY A 88 14.97 -14.08 -14.14
N GLN A 89 15.67 -13.90 -15.29
CA GLN A 89 17.09 -13.54 -15.28
C GLN A 89 17.30 -12.06 -14.95
N LEU A 90 18.38 -11.79 -14.21
CA LEU A 90 18.86 -10.43 -13.96
C LEU A 90 19.40 -9.84 -15.27
N LEU A 91 18.83 -8.72 -15.69
CA LEU A 91 19.24 -7.96 -16.87
C LEU A 91 20.25 -6.88 -16.51
N MET A 92 20.05 -6.18 -15.39
CA MET A 92 20.91 -5.07 -14.97
C MET A 92 20.88 -4.87 -13.46
N THR A 93 22.03 -4.52 -12.88
CA THR A 93 22.15 -3.94 -11.55
C THR A 93 22.46 -2.46 -11.69
N PHE A 94 21.56 -1.62 -11.22
CA PHE A 94 21.76 -0.18 -11.12
C PHE A 94 22.31 0.16 -9.74
N GLN A 95 23.29 1.04 -9.73
CA GLN A 95 23.97 1.48 -8.51
C GLN A 95 24.06 3.01 -8.51
N SER A 96 24.14 3.60 -7.32
CA SER A 96 24.32 5.05 -7.20
C SER A 96 25.60 5.48 -7.94
N PRO A 97 25.53 6.47 -8.85
CA PRO A 97 26.71 7.06 -9.49
C PRO A 97 27.65 7.76 -8.50
N ASN A 98 27.16 8.09 -7.29
CA ASN A 98 27.96 8.64 -6.21
C ASN A 98 27.58 7.93 -4.89
N PRO A 99 28.02 6.67 -4.72
CA PRO A 99 27.60 5.85 -3.59
C PRO A 99 28.10 6.47 -2.29
N ALA A 100 27.22 6.56 -1.31
CA ALA A 100 27.54 7.00 0.03
C ALA A 100 26.94 6.05 1.06
N VAL A 101 27.52 6.05 2.27
CA VAL A 101 27.03 5.24 3.37
C VAL A 101 25.58 5.63 3.69
N SER A 102 24.69 4.64 3.75
CA SER A 102 23.26 4.85 4.00
C SER A 102 22.58 5.75 2.96
N GLY A 103 22.99 5.63 1.69
CA GLY A 103 22.45 6.43 0.57
C GLY A 103 20.96 6.20 0.29
N ASN A 104 20.47 4.99 0.57
CA ASN A 104 19.10 4.58 0.30
C ASN A 104 18.74 4.62 -1.21
N PHE A 105 19.71 4.38 -2.10
CA PHE A 105 19.47 4.20 -3.52
C PHE A 105 18.58 2.97 -3.76
N GLY A 106 17.51 3.10 -4.53
CA GLY A 106 16.52 2.02 -4.67
C GLY A 106 15.44 2.02 -3.58
N GLY A 107 15.43 3.01 -2.68
CA GLY A 107 14.33 3.21 -1.72
C GLY A 107 12.99 3.48 -2.40
N SER A 108 13.02 4.08 -3.58
CA SER A 108 11.86 4.23 -4.46
C SER A 108 12.27 4.00 -5.92
N VAL A 109 11.40 3.34 -6.69
CA VAL A 109 11.63 3.02 -8.10
C VAL A 109 10.38 3.25 -8.92
N ALA A 110 10.54 3.69 -10.17
CA ALA A 110 9.46 3.86 -11.13
C ALA A 110 9.98 3.73 -12.57
N SER A 111 9.06 3.57 -13.53
CA SER A 111 9.36 3.71 -14.95
C SER A 111 9.04 5.11 -15.46
N VAL A 112 9.84 5.61 -16.40
CA VAL A 112 9.53 6.81 -17.19
C VAL A 112 9.69 6.45 -18.66
N GLY A 113 8.56 6.18 -19.34
CA GLY A 113 8.60 5.47 -20.62
C GLY A 113 9.27 4.10 -20.46
N SER A 114 10.31 3.82 -21.26
CA SER A 114 11.14 2.61 -21.13
C SER A 114 12.34 2.75 -20.21
N ASN A 115 12.51 3.91 -19.56
CA ASN A 115 13.65 4.21 -18.69
C ASN A 115 13.35 3.87 -17.24
N VAL A 116 14.43 3.74 -16.46
CA VAL A 116 14.42 3.37 -15.04
C VAL A 116 14.66 4.62 -14.20
N LEU A 117 13.72 4.98 -13.33
CA LEU A 117 13.86 6.08 -12.38
C LEU A 117 14.06 5.50 -10.97
N ILE A 118 15.13 5.93 -10.30
CA ILE A 118 15.51 5.42 -8.97
C ILE A 118 15.79 6.59 -8.03
N GLY A 119 15.14 6.59 -6.86
CA GLY A 119 15.40 7.55 -5.80
C GLY A 119 16.56 7.16 -4.89
N GLU A 120 17.29 8.16 -4.41
CA GLU A 120 18.34 8.07 -3.39
C GLU A 120 18.10 9.20 -2.37
N SER A 121 17.37 8.90 -1.28
CA SER A 121 16.83 9.95 -0.40
C SER A 121 17.75 10.35 0.74
N PHE A 122 18.72 9.51 1.13
CA PHE A 122 19.54 9.66 2.33
C PHE A 122 18.74 9.80 3.65
N ARG A 123 17.51 9.28 3.71
CA ARG A 123 16.68 9.36 4.93
C ARG A 123 17.36 8.73 6.15
N HIS A 124 18.15 7.69 5.95
CA HIS A 124 18.84 6.98 7.03
C HIS A 124 20.31 7.40 7.19
N ALA A 125 20.76 8.41 6.43
CA ALA A 125 22.10 8.93 6.59
C ALA A 125 22.26 9.64 7.95
N THR A 126 23.40 9.44 8.60
CA THR A 126 23.73 10.11 9.86
C THR A 126 23.83 11.63 9.67
N LEU A 127 23.66 12.41 10.76
CA LEU A 127 23.68 13.89 10.72
C LEU A 127 24.96 14.50 10.11
N ALA A 128 26.08 13.77 10.13
CA ALA A 128 27.34 14.19 9.51
C ALA A 128 27.31 14.11 7.96
N GLN A 129 26.33 13.40 7.40
CA GLN A 129 26.15 13.11 5.98
C GLN A 129 24.84 13.69 5.44
N GLY A 130 24.25 14.71 6.08
CA GLY A 130 22.96 15.29 5.70
C GLY A 130 22.95 15.72 4.22
N GLN A 131 22.51 14.82 3.36
CA GLN A 131 22.42 15.03 1.92
C GLN A 131 20.97 15.36 1.55
N PRO A 132 20.76 16.16 0.49
CA PRO A 132 19.43 16.62 0.11
C PRO A 132 18.55 15.54 -0.53
N GLY A 133 19.13 14.39 -0.87
CA GLY A 133 18.49 13.41 -1.74
C GLY A 133 18.51 13.81 -3.21
N ARG A 134 18.20 12.86 -4.09
CA ARG A 134 18.08 13.01 -5.54
C ARG A 134 17.37 11.80 -6.16
N ALA A 135 17.08 11.89 -7.45
CA ALA A 135 16.70 10.73 -8.26
C ALA A 135 17.54 10.64 -9.53
N TYR A 136 17.71 9.43 -10.03
CA TYR A 136 18.50 9.11 -11.19
C TYR A 136 17.64 8.44 -12.25
N LEU A 137 17.77 8.90 -13.49
CA LEU A 137 17.14 8.25 -14.64
C LEU A 137 18.22 7.53 -15.44
N PHE A 138 18.02 6.23 -15.66
CA PHE A 138 18.91 5.37 -16.42
C PHE A 138 18.20 4.81 -17.64
N ASP A 139 18.98 4.48 -18.68
CA ASP A 139 18.44 3.76 -19.83
C ASP A 139 18.03 2.35 -19.41
N GLY A 140 16.72 2.11 -19.41
CA GLY A 140 16.10 0.86 -19.00
C GLY A 140 15.86 -0.12 -20.15
N THR A 141 16.33 0.18 -21.36
CA THR A 141 15.99 -0.56 -22.59
C THR A 141 17.07 -1.60 -22.92
N PRO A 142 16.86 -2.92 -22.72
CA PRO A 142 17.93 -3.91 -22.87
C PRO A 142 18.54 -4.01 -24.27
N GLN A 143 17.80 -3.58 -25.30
CA GLN A 143 18.26 -3.57 -26.69
C GLN A 143 19.02 -2.28 -27.06
N SER A 144 19.05 -1.29 -26.17
CA SER A 144 19.78 -0.04 -26.38
C SER A 144 21.28 -0.24 -26.26
N SER A 145 22.06 0.45 -27.09
CA SER A 145 23.53 0.46 -26.96
C SER A 145 24.02 1.17 -25.69
N THR A 146 23.15 1.96 -25.05
CA THR A 146 23.42 2.70 -23.80
C THR A 146 22.67 2.07 -22.62
N PHE A 147 22.22 0.82 -22.72
CA PHE A 147 21.49 0.15 -21.65
C PHE A 147 22.29 0.17 -20.34
N GLY A 148 21.69 0.70 -19.27
CA GLY A 148 22.35 0.90 -17.99
C GLY A 148 22.97 2.29 -17.78
N ASP A 149 23.15 3.08 -18.84
CA ASP A 149 23.80 4.40 -18.72
C ASP A 149 22.93 5.40 -17.96
N LEU A 150 23.57 6.23 -17.14
CA LEU A 150 22.94 7.37 -16.49
C LEU A 150 22.56 8.42 -17.53
N LEU A 151 21.27 8.72 -17.62
CA LEU A 151 20.71 9.73 -18.52
C LEU A 151 20.58 11.10 -17.85
N MET A 152 20.14 11.13 -16.59
CA MET A 152 19.90 12.37 -15.86
C MET A 152 19.97 12.18 -14.34
N THR A 153 20.41 13.22 -13.63
CA THR A 153 20.26 13.34 -12.17
C THR A 153 19.33 14.51 -11.88
N PHE A 154 18.25 14.24 -11.15
CA PHE A 154 17.26 15.23 -10.73
C PHE A 154 17.44 15.57 -9.25
N GLN A 155 17.47 16.86 -8.93
CA GLN A 155 17.64 17.38 -7.56
C GLN A 155 16.65 18.50 -7.31
N ALA A 156 16.33 18.78 -6.05
CA ALA A 156 15.56 19.97 -5.69
C ALA A 156 16.26 21.24 -6.26
N PRO A 157 15.51 22.27 -6.66
CA PRO A 157 16.10 23.49 -7.25
C PRO A 157 17.10 24.19 -6.32
N ILE A 158 16.87 24.07 -5.01
CA ILE A 158 17.80 24.48 -3.96
C ILE A 158 17.98 23.27 -3.03
N PRO A 159 18.95 22.38 -3.29
CA PRO A 159 19.14 21.18 -2.49
C PRO A 159 19.58 21.54 -1.06
N ARG A 160 18.83 21.10 -0.05
CA ARG A 160 19.22 21.24 1.37
C ARG A 160 19.27 19.89 2.09
N PRO A 161 20.21 19.69 3.03
CA PRO A 161 20.21 18.53 3.91
C PRO A 161 18.82 18.25 4.48
N PHE A 162 18.44 16.97 4.52
CA PHE A 162 17.16 16.52 5.08
C PHE A 162 15.91 16.91 4.27
N ASP A 163 16.05 17.46 3.06
CA ASP A 163 14.90 17.58 2.16
C ASP A 163 14.37 16.21 1.71
N PHE A 164 15.25 15.20 1.69
CA PHE A 164 14.98 13.82 1.29
C PHE A 164 14.34 13.70 -0.11
N THR A 165 14.81 14.53 -1.04
CA THR A 165 14.41 14.45 -2.45
C THR A 165 14.65 13.03 -2.99
N GLY A 166 13.69 12.46 -3.71
CA GLY A 166 13.78 11.09 -4.18
C GLY A 166 13.29 10.06 -3.17
N PHE A 167 12.68 10.49 -2.05
CA PHE A 167 12.00 9.56 -1.14
C PHE A 167 10.86 8.81 -1.84
N SER A 168 10.11 9.51 -2.70
CA SER A 168 9.11 8.91 -3.57
C SER A 168 9.31 9.40 -5.00
N VAL A 169 9.07 8.52 -5.97
CA VAL A 169 9.23 8.83 -7.40
C VAL A 169 8.08 8.23 -8.20
N ALA A 170 7.67 8.91 -9.27
CA ALA A 170 6.69 8.41 -10.22
C ALA A 170 6.95 8.98 -11.63
N GLY A 171 6.59 8.20 -12.65
CA GLY A 171 6.48 8.70 -14.03
C GLY A 171 5.11 9.32 -14.27
N ILE A 172 5.06 10.47 -14.95
CA ILE A 172 3.82 11.08 -15.46
C ILE A 172 3.95 11.25 -16.96
N GLY A 173 3.51 10.23 -17.72
CA GLY A 173 3.89 10.09 -19.12
C GLY A 173 5.42 10.00 -19.24
N ASN A 174 6.02 10.95 -19.95
CA ASN A 174 7.48 11.07 -20.06
C ASN A 174 8.11 11.96 -18.98
N ASN A 175 7.32 12.60 -18.10
CA ASN A 175 7.85 13.48 -17.06
C ASN A 175 8.19 12.70 -15.78
N VAL A 176 9.03 13.32 -14.95
CA VAL A 176 9.55 12.75 -13.71
C VAL A 176 8.98 13.51 -12.52
N LEU A 177 8.26 12.83 -11.64
CA LEU A 177 7.74 13.39 -10.39
C LEU A 177 8.54 12.86 -9.21
N ILE A 178 8.97 13.76 -8.34
CA ILE A 178 9.83 13.42 -7.20
C ILE A 178 9.31 14.10 -5.94
N GLY A 179 9.07 13.33 -4.89
CA GLY A 179 8.75 13.82 -3.56
C GLY A 179 9.98 14.15 -2.72
N ALA A 180 9.86 15.19 -1.90
CA ALA A 180 10.86 15.68 -0.95
C ALA A 180 10.17 16.06 0.36
N PHE A 181 9.74 15.05 1.12
CA PHE A 181 8.88 15.25 2.29
C PHE A 181 9.52 16.05 3.42
N GLY A 182 10.84 16.17 3.45
CA GLY A 182 11.57 16.93 4.47
C GLY A 182 11.82 18.38 4.09
N ASN A 183 11.38 18.82 2.91
CA ASN A 183 11.59 20.19 2.46
C ASN A 183 10.89 21.20 3.40
N ASN A 184 11.52 22.37 3.57
CA ASN A 184 11.10 23.39 4.54
C ASN A 184 10.35 24.58 3.89
N THR A 185 9.74 24.40 2.72
CA THR A 185 8.99 25.46 2.04
C THR A 185 7.65 25.67 2.76
N GLY A 186 7.33 26.92 3.12
CA GLY A 186 6.11 27.26 3.87
C GLY A 186 6.25 27.06 5.39
N ALA A 187 6.67 25.87 5.83
CA ALA A 187 6.91 25.54 7.24
C ALA A 187 8.02 24.47 7.39
N PRO A 188 8.61 24.29 8.59
CA PRO A 188 9.63 23.26 8.81
C PRO A 188 9.11 21.85 8.50
N LEU A 189 9.83 21.11 7.66
CA LEU A 189 9.48 19.74 7.24
C LEU A 189 8.05 19.60 6.67
N ALA A 190 7.48 20.67 6.12
CA ALA A 190 6.17 20.66 5.49
C ALA A 190 6.15 19.78 4.22
N GLY A 191 7.29 19.69 3.54
CA GLY A 191 7.51 18.88 2.35
C GLY A 191 7.21 19.61 1.02
N ALA A 192 7.64 19.01 -0.07
CA ALA A 192 7.42 19.49 -1.44
C ALA A 192 7.42 18.31 -2.42
N ALA A 193 6.93 18.54 -3.65
CA ALA A 193 7.18 17.66 -4.79
C ALA A 193 7.58 18.47 -6.02
N TYR A 194 8.40 17.87 -6.87
CA TYR A 194 8.97 18.50 -8.05
C TYR A 194 8.64 17.70 -9.29
N LEU A 195 8.15 18.37 -10.33
CA LEU A 195 7.94 17.78 -11.65
C LEU A 195 9.01 18.29 -12.60
N PHE A 196 9.76 17.37 -13.19
CA PHE A 196 10.81 17.64 -14.17
C PHE A 196 10.45 17.10 -15.54
N ASP A 197 11.02 17.72 -16.56
CA ASP A 197 10.96 17.19 -17.92
C ASP A 197 11.86 15.95 -18.03
N GLY A 198 11.23 14.78 -18.11
CA GLY A 198 11.91 13.50 -18.26
C GLY A 198 11.99 13.01 -19.71
N ASP A 199 11.49 13.80 -20.67
CA ASP A 199 11.49 13.42 -22.07
C ASP A 199 12.85 13.71 -22.71
N ARG A 200 13.61 12.66 -23.02
CA ARG A 200 14.92 12.76 -23.68
C ARG A 200 14.88 13.49 -25.03
N ALA A 201 13.73 13.51 -25.70
CA ALA A 201 13.59 14.21 -26.97
C ALA A 201 13.26 15.71 -26.77
N SER A 202 12.92 16.12 -25.55
CA SER A 202 12.60 17.51 -25.21
C SER A 202 13.87 18.38 -25.17
N PRO A 203 13.84 19.60 -25.74
CA PRO A 203 14.96 20.55 -25.58
C PRO A 203 15.13 21.01 -24.13
N THR A 204 14.12 20.80 -23.27
CA THR A 204 14.14 21.14 -21.85
C THR A 204 14.36 19.90 -20.96
N PHE A 205 14.84 18.78 -21.51
CA PHE A 205 15.14 17.57 -20.73
C PHE A 205 15.99 17.87 -19.50
N GLY A 206 15.50 17.48 -18.32
CA GLY A 206 16.14 17.76 -17.03
C GLY A 206 15.63 19.03 -16.34
N GLU A 207 14.93 19.92 -17.03
CA GLU A 207 14.46 21.18 -16.43
C GLU A 207 13.28 20.96 -15.47
N LEU A 208 13.24 21.75 -14.40
CA LEU A 208 12.10 21.82 -13.50
C LEU A 208 10.92 22.47 -14.22
N LEU A 209 9.81 21.74 -14.32
CA LEU A 209 8.57 22.22 -14.92
C LEU A 209 7.70 22.95 -13.91
N THR A 210 7.55 22.38 -12.71
CA THR A 210 6.81 23.01 -11.62
C THR A 210 7.19 22.43 -10.26
N THR A 211 6.95 23.20 -9.21
CA THR A 211 7.02 22.76 -7.81
C THR A 211 5.61 22.74 -7.23
N PHE A 212 5.21 21.60 -6.70
CA PHE A 212 4.00 21.47 -5.89
C PHE A 212 4.38 21.67 -4.43
N ASN A 213 3.83 22.72 -3.82
CA ASN A 213 3.98 22.98 -2.40
C ASN A 213 2.75 22.47 -1.65
N ASN A 214 2.92 22.11 -0.38
CA ASN A 214 1.78 21.84 0.49
C ASN A 214 0.82 23.05 0.46
N PRO A 215 -0.47 22.88 0.09
CA PRO A 215 -1.45 23.96 0.10
C PRO A 215 -1.73 24.56 1.47
N ASN A 216 -1.52 23.79 2.54
CA ASN A 216 -1.70 24.20 3.93
C ASN A 216 -0.48 23.78 4.77
N PRO A 217 0.69 24.44 4.61
CA PRO A 217 1.93 23.95 5.20
C PRO A 217 1.94 24.11 6.73
N GLY A 218 1.83 23.00 7.43
CA GLY A 218 2.13 22.82 8.85
C GLY A 218 3.54 22.26 9.09
N ALA A 219 3.96 22.28 10.36
CA ALA A 219 5.28 21.80 10.73
C ALA A 219 5.29 20.27 10.79
N GLY A 220 5.97 19.63 9.85
CA GLY A 220 6.13 18.18 9.84
C GLY A 220 5.05 17.41 9.07
N ASP A 221 4.25 18.08 8.24
CA ASP A 221 3.14 17.49 7.45
C ASP A 221 3.58 16.38 6.47
N ARG A 222 4.84 16.40 6.05
CA ARG A 222 5.45 15.40 5.15
C ARG A 222 4.83 15.35 3.74
N PHE A 223 4.40 16.48 3.19
CA PHE A 223 3.91 16.55 1.81
C PHE A 223 4.96 16.02 0.82
N GLY A 224 4.56 15.11 -0.08
CA GLY A 224 5.50 14.44 -0.99
C GLY A 224 6.07 13.12 -0.45
N VAL A 225 5.55 12.62 0.68
CA VAL A 225 5.86 11.26 1.18
C VAL A 225 5.54 10.18 0.14
N ALA A 226 4.45 10.36 -0.60
CA ALA A 226 4.02 9.48 -1.67
C ALA A 226 3.48 10.32 -2.82
N VAL A 227 3.79 9.88 -4.04
CA VAL A 227 3.43 10.60 -5.26
C VAL A 227 3.00 9.61 -6.33
N THR A 228 2.01 9.96 -7.13
CA THR A 228 1.55 9.13 -8.26
C THR A 228 0.85 9.99 -9.31
N SER A 229 0.59 9.40 -10.48
CA SER A 229 -0.26 10.00 -11.51
C SER A 229 -1.70 9.50 -11.42
N VAL A 230 -2.65 10.41 -11.68
CA VAL A 230 -4.07 10.10 -11.87
C VAL A 230 -4.45 10.63 -13.24
N GLY A 231 -4.37 9.77 -14.25
CA GLY A 231 -4.39 10.21 -15.64
C GLY A 231 -3.20 11.14 -15.92
N LYS A 232 -3.47 12.41 -16.28
CA LYS A 232 -2.42 13.44 -16.42
C LYS A 232 -2.18 14.26 -15.16
N ASN A 233 -3.04 14.13 -14.15
CA ASN A 233 -2.94 14.88 -12.90
C ASN A 233 -1.97 14.22 -11.94
N VAL A 234 -1.61 14.96 -10.90
CA VAL A 234 -0.63 14.54 -9.90
C VAL A 234 -1.31 14.40 -8.56
N LEU A 235 -1.21 13.22 -7.93
CA LEU A 235 -1.71 12.99 -6.57
C LEU A 235 -0.53 12.88 -5.61
N ILE A 236 -0.57 13.66 -4.54
CA ILE A 236 0.52 13.78 -3.55
C ILE A 236 -0.03 13.59 -2.16
N GLY A 237 0.57 12.67 -1.39
CA GLY A 237 0.24 12.41 0.00
C GLY A 237 0.98 13.32 0.99
N SER A 238 0.33 13.59 2.13
CA SER A 238 0.83 14.40 3.26
C SER A 238 0.29 13.80 4.56
N PHE A 239 0.92 12.73 5.07
CA PHE A 239 0.29 11.87 6.08
C PHE A 239 0.19 12.46 7.50
N ARG A 240 0.79 13.65 7.72
CA ARG A 240 0.71 14.40 8.98
C ARG A 240 0.12 15.78 8.78
N ASP A 241 -0.60 15.98 7.68
CA ASP A 241 -1.25 17.26 7.45
C ASP A 241 -2.39 17.50 8.44
N ASP A 242 -2.60 18.75 8.82
CA ASP A 242 -3.63 19.16 9.77
C ASP A 242 -5.03 19.36 9.11
N VAL A 243 -5.16 19.13 7.80
CA VAL A 243 -6.45 19.23 7.11
C VAL A 243 -7.43 18.17 7.63
N GLY A 244 -8.50 18.64 8.28
CA GLY A 244 -9.55 17.79 8.84
C GLY A 244 -9.34 17.40 10.31
N GLY A 245 -8.19 17.73 10.90
CA GLY A 245 -7.83 17.45 12.29
C GLY A 245 -6.31 17.46 12.48
N VAL A 246 -5.82 17.56 13.72
CA VAL A 246 -4.38 17.57 14.02
C VAL A 246 -3.72 16.30 13.49
N ASP A 247 -2.69 16.45 12.65
CA ASP A 247 -2.02 15.36 11.92
C ASP A 247 -2.98 14.31 11.30
N ALA A 248 -4.21 14.69 10.94
CA ALA A 248 -5.21 13.76 10.40
C ALA A 248 -4.77 13.13 9.08
N GLY A 249 -3.86 13.80 8.37
CA GLY A 249 -3.35 13.42 7.07
C GLY A 249 -4.23 13.91 5.93
N ALA A 250 -3.59 14.19 4.79
CA ALA A 250 -4.24 14.65 3.58
C ALA A 250 -3.61 14.05 2.32
N ALA A 251 -4.35 14.13 1.22
CA ALA A 251 -3.80 13.94 -0.12
C ALA A 251 -4.33 15.04 -1.05
N TYR A 252 -3.49 15.48 -1.98
CA TYR A 252 -3.76 16.65 -2.82
C TYR A 252 -3.62 16.28 -4.29
N LEU A 253 -4.64 16.58 -5.08
CA LEU A 253 -4.64 16.41 -6.53
C LEU A 253 -4.33 17.75 -7.19
N PHE A 254 -3.27 17.79 -8.00
CA PHE A 254 -2.87 18.95 -8.78
C PHE A 254 -3.02 18.69 -10.27
N ASP A 255 -3.20 19.77 -11.03
CA ASP A 255 -3.18 19.76 -12.48
C ASP A 255 -1.77 19.50 -12.99
N GLY A 256 -1.54 18.30 -13.52
CA GLY A 256 -0.27 17.88 -14.10
C GLY A 256 -0.22 18.00 -15.63
N ASP A 257 -1.30 18.44 -16.28
CA ASP A 257 -1.34 18.58 -17.73
C ASP A 257 -0.62 19.88 -18.15
N ARG A 258 0.58 19.75 -18.72
CA ARG A 258 1.38 20.89 -19.24
C ARG A 258 0.64 21.73 -20.29
N THR A 259 -0.40 21.19 -20.91
CA THR A 259 -1.21 21.91 -21.91
C THR A 259 -2.39 22.66 -21.28
N SER A 260 -2.67 22.42 -20.01
CA SER A 260 -3.75 23.06 -19.27
C SER A 260 -3.37 24.50 -18.89
N PRO A 261 -4.30 25.47 -18.98
CA PRO A 261 -4.09 26.84 -18.48
C PRO A 261 -3.92 26.88 -16.96
N THR A 262 -4.30 25.82 -16.23
CA THR A 262 -4.17 25.69 -14.78
C THR A 262 -3.06 24.74 -14.36
N PHE A 263 -2.11 24.42 -15.27
CA PHE A 263 -0.96 23.57 -14.94
C PHE A 263 -0.29 24.02 -13.63
N GLY A 264 -0.07 23.07 -12.73
CA GLY A 264 0.51 23.31 -11.41
C GLY A 264 -0.48 23.71 -10.31
N GLN A 265 -1.73 24.03 -10.64
CA GLN A 265 -2.74 24.45 -9.66
C GLN A 265 -3.35 23.26 -8.92
N LEU A 266 -3.73 23.51 -7.67
CA LEU A 266 -4.49 22.55 -6.86
C LEU A 266 -5.90 22.37 -7.45
N LEU A 267 -6.30 21.12 -7.66
CA LEU A 267 -7.63 20.74 -8.12
C LEU A 267 -8.53 20.29 -6.96
N LEU A 268 -7.96 19.53 -6.02
CA LEU A 268 -8.73 18.91 -4.94
C LEU A 268 -7.85 18.62 -3.72
N SER A 269 -8.39 18.88 -2.52
CA SER A 269 -7.84 18.42 -1.25
C SER A 269 -8.71 17.29 -0.70
N LEU A 270 -8.09 16.16 -0.41
CA LEU A 270 -8.72 14.98 0.21
C LEU A 270 -8.31 14.92 1.68
N SER A 271 -9.30 14.94 2.57
CA SER A 271 -9.10 14.79 4.01
C SER A 271 -9.46 13.38 4.46
N ASN A 272 -8.82 12.90 5.52
CA ASN A 272 -9.22 11.69 6.21
C ASN A 272 -10.71 11.77 6.63
N PRO A 273 -11.59 10.85 6.20
CA PRO A 273 -13.00 10.84 6.59
C PRO A 273 -13.23 10.49 8.07
N HIS A 274 -12.24 9.87 8.73
CA HIS A 274 -12.30 9.42 10.12
C HIS A 274 -11.04 9.84 10.89
N PRO A 275 -10.83 11.15 11.10
CA PRO A 275 -9.67 11.60 11.86
C PRO A 275 -9.78 11.14 13.31
N SER A 276 -8.77 10.44 13.83
CA SER A 276 -8.69 10.09 15.25
C SER A 276 -8.58 11.35 16.15
N PRO A 277 -9.43 11.52 17.17
CA PRO A 277 -9.48 12.75 17.98
C PRO A 277 -8.44 12.88 19.12
N THR A 278 -7.46 11.96 19.27
CA THR A 278 -6.51 11.89 20.41
C THR A 278 -5.20 11.20 19.98
N ASP A 279 -3.98 11.46 20.44
CA ASP A 279 -3.30 12.47 21.27
C ASP A 279 -1.76 12.29 21.15
N ALA A 280 -1.00 13.29 21.60
CA ALA A 280 0.39 13.66 21.25
C ALA A 280 1.53 12.61 21.33
N TRP A 281 1.26 11.33 21.62
CA TRP A 281 2.30 10.31 21.79
C TRP A 281 2.03 8.96 21.11
N GLU A 282 0.84 8.69 20.56
CA GLU A 282 0.56 7.43 19.86
C GLU A 282 -0.32 7.63 18.60
N GLN A 283 0.35 7.53 17.45
CA GLN A 283 -0.14 6.98 16.17
C GLN A 283 -1.34 7.66 15.48
N ASN A 284 -1.05 8.72 14.73
CA ASN A 284 -1.94 9.27 13.70
C ASN A 284 -2.33 8.18 12.68
N ASP A 285 -3.52 8.27 12.07
CA ASP A 285 -4.04 7.28 11.11
C ASP A 285 -3.19 7.15 9.81
N GLU A 286 -2.29 8.10 9.59
CA GLU A 286 -1.38 8.23 8.44
C GLU A 286 -2.09 8.25 7.08
N PHE A 287 -3.27 8.90 7.01
CA PHE A 287 -3.98 9.10 5.74
C PHE A 287 -3.13 9.89 4.74
N GLY A 288 -2.91 9.32 3.55
CA GLY A 288 -2.01 9.91 2.56
C GLY A 288 -0.57 9.38 2.64
N HIS A 289 -0.29 8.37 3.48
CA HIS A 289 1.01 7.70 3.48
C HIS A 289 1.29 7.00 2.15
N SER A 290 0.26 6.40 1.54
CA SER A 290 0.34 5.75 0.24
C SER A 290 -0.74 6.32 -0.68
N VAL A 291 -0.40 6.44 -1.97
CA VAL A 291 -1.33 6.91 -3.00
C VAL A 291 -1.17 6.07 -4.27
N ALA A 292 -2.29 5.80 -4.93
CA ALA A 292 -2.36 5.15 -6.23
C ALA A 292 -3.56 5.69 -7.02
N SER A 293 -3.71 5.27 -8.27
CA SER A 293 -4.90 5.55 -9.08
C SER A 293 -5.60 4.26 -9.48
N VAL A 294 -6.93 4.31 -9.56
CA VAL A 294 -7.74 3.27 -10.22
C VAL A 294 -8.48 3.94 -11.38
N GLY A 295 -7.93 3.83 -12.59
CA GLY A 295 -8.35 4.68 -13.70
C GLY A 295 -8.14 6.16 -13.37
N ASN A 296 -9.21 6.95 -13.39
CA ASN A 296 -9.18 8.38 -13.04
C ASN A 296 -9.58 8.66 -11.57
N ASN A 297 -9.74 7.64 -10.75
CA ASN A 297 -10.05 7.78 -9.32
C ASN A 297 -8.77 7.76 -8.49
N CYS A 298 -8.78 8.47 -7.36
CA CYS A 298 -7.68 8.44 -6.40
C CYS A 298 -7.90 7.31 -5.39
N LEU A 299 -6.85 6.54 -5.12
CA LEU A 299 -6.81 5.57 -4.03
C LEU A 299 -5.79 6.06 -2.99
N VAL A 300 -6.23 6.22 -1.74
CA VAL A 300 -5.42 6.79 -0.64
C VAL A 300 -5.44 5.87 0.56
N GLY A 301 -4.27 5.56 1.12
CA GLY A 301 -4.13 4.66 2.27
C GLY A 301 -3.98 5.43 3.58
N ALA A 302 -4.57 4.88 4.64
CA ALA A 302 -4.46 5.30 6.04
C ALA A 302 -4.14 4.04 6.87
N PHE A 303 -2.90 3.57 6.77
CA PHE A 303 -2.57 2.21 7.23
C PHE A 303 -2.55 2.06 8.75
N ARG A 304 -2.58 3.16 9.50
CA ARG A 304 -2.65 3.17 10.95
C ARG A 304 -4.02 3.47 11.50
N GLU A 305 -5.02 3.58 10.63
CA GLU A 305 -6.39 3.86 11.09
C GLU A 305 -6.89 2.79 12.07
N ASP A 306 -7.37 3.26 13.22
CA ASP A 306 -7.89 2.43 14.28
C ASP A 306 -9.36 2.04 14.00
N ILE A 307 -9.59 0.78 13.64
CA ILE A 307 -10.92 0.26 13.30
C ILE A 307 -11.25 -0.90 14.23
N GLY A 308 -11.82 -0.61 15.40
CA GLY A 308 -12.13 -1.63 16.42
C GLY A 308 -10.92 -2.29 17.08
N ALA A 309 -9.72 -2.15 16.51
CA ALA A 309 -8.41 -2.49 17.04
C ALA A 309 -7.37 -1.46 16.52
N LEU A 310 -6.18 -1.41 17.14
CA LEU A 310 -5.15 -0.44 16.79
C LEU A 310 -4.51 -0.77 15.43
N ASN A 311 -4.29 0.23 14.57
CA ASN A 311 -3.58 0.10 13.29
C ASN A 311 -4.09 -1.00 12.36
N VAL A 312 -5.41 -1.21 12.31
CA VAL A 312 -6.01 -2.13 11.33
C VAL A 312 -5.76 -1.59 9.92
N GLY A 313 -6.00 -0.28 9.75
CA GLY A 313 -5.75 0.44 8.52
C GLY A 313 -6.90 0.40 7.53
N ARG A 314 -6.94 1.40 6.65
CA ARG A 314 -7.96 1.56 5.61
C ARG A 314 -7.35 2.06 4.30
N ALA A 315 -8.09 1.85 3.21
CA ALA A 315 -7.88 2.58 1.97
C ALA A 315 -9.19 3.20 1.48
N TYR A 316 -9.09 4.36 0.83
CA TYR A 316 -10.22 5.17 0.41
C TYR A 316 -10.15 5.43 -1.09
N LEU A 317 -11.28 5.27 -1.79
CA LEU A 317 -11.41 5.57 -3.20
C LEU A 317 -12.24 6.84 -3.40
N TYR A 318 -11.66 7.85 -4.03
CA TYR A 318 -12.32 9.12 -4.34
C TYR A 318 -12.48 9.31 -5.86
N ASP A 319 -13.56 9.96 -6.25
CA ASP A 319 -13.72 10.44 -7.62
C ASP A 319 -12.78 11.62 -7.89
N CYS A 320 -11.71 11.33 -8.63
CA CYS A 320 -10.69 12.33 -8.98
C CYS A 320 -10.73 12.72 -10.45
N ASN A 321 -11.82 12.42 -11.15
CA ASN A 321 -12.01 12.86 -12.52
C ASN A 321 -12.62 14.27 -12.53
N PRO A 322 -11.88 15.33 -12.97
CA PRO A 322 -12.41 16.70 -12.94
C PRO A 322 -13.62 16.93 -13.84
N SER A 323 -13.87 16.02 -14.80
CA SER A 323 -15.07 16.05 -15.65
C SER A 323 -16.29 15.37 -15.05
N SER A 324 -16.13 14.69 -13.90
CA SER A 324 -17.20 13.95 -13.26
C SER A 324 -18.13 14.89 -12.45
N PRO A 325 -19.47 14.68 -12.49
CA PRO A 325 -20.40 15.44 -11.65
C PRO A 325 -20.23 15.16 -10.15
N THR A 326 -19.52 14.10 -9.79
CA THR A 326 -19.22 13.71 -8.41
C THR A 326 -17.76 13.94 -8.03
N PHE A 327 -17.02 14.75 -8.80
CA PHE A 327 -15.62 15.08 -8.51
C PHE A 327 -15.44 15.52 -7.06
N GLY A 328 -14.51 14.86 -6.35
CA GLY A 328 -14.24 15.06 -4.93
C GLY A 328 -14.99 14.13 -3.98
N ASN A 329 -16.01 13.40 -4.45
CA ASN A 329 -16.78 12.52 -3.58
C ASN A 329 -15.98 11.27 -3.20
N LEU A 330 -16.09 10.87 -1.93
CA LEU A 330 -15.72 9.52 -1.50
C LEU A 330 -16.66 8.50 -2.15
N LEU A 331 -16.10 7.59 -2.95
CA LEU A 331 -16.86 6.56 -3.66
C LEU A 331 -17.05 5.32 -2.79
N THR A 332 -15.99 4.86 -2.14
CA THR A 332 -16.02 3.73 -1.20
C THR A 332 -14.78 3.75 -0.30
N GLN A 333 -14.83 2.97 0.77
CA GLN A 333 -13.68 2.63 1.60
C GLN A 333 -13.49 1.12 1.63
N PHE A 334 -12.23 0.69 1.69
CA PHE A 334 -11.83 -0.70 1.77
C PHE A 334 -11.20 -0.95 3.12
N GLN A 335 -11.61 -2.04 3.75
CA GLN A 335 -11.07 -2.47 5.02
C GLN A 335 -11.06 -3.99 5.05
N ASN A 336 -10.02 -4.55 5.66
CA ASN A 336 -9.98 -5.92 6.08
C ASN A 336 -10.06 -5.93 7.61
N PHE A 337 -10.77 -6.90 8.20
CA PHE A 337 -10.96 -6.91 9.66
C PHE A 337 -10.64 -8.30 10.20
N TYR A 338 -9.39 -8.46 10.67
CA TYR A 338 -8.98 -9.61 11.47
C TYR A 338 -8.07 -9.14 12.62
N PRO A 339 -8.62 -8.59 13.71
CA PRO A 339 -7.79 -8.20 14.85
C PRO A 339 -7.10 -9.44 15.44
N TYR A 340 -5.78 -9.44 15.44
CA TYR A 340 -4.96 -10.47 16.06
C TYR A 340 -4.32 -9.93 17.35
N ASP A 341 -4.52 -10.65 18.46
CA ASP A 341 -3.79 -10.44 19.70
C ASP A 341 -2.49 -11.27 19.67
N TYR A 342 -1.37 -10.59 19.45
CA TYR A 342 -0.03 -11.21 19.44
C TYR A 342 0.55 -11.39 20.86
N GLY A 343 -0.22 -11.14 21.91
CA GLY A 343 0.25 -11.17 23.30
C GLY A 343 1.06 -9.93 23.72
N TRP A 344 1.22 -8.96 22.81
CA TRP A 344 1.83 -7.64 23.04
C TRP A 344 0.82 -6.50 22.82
N GLY A 345 -0.48 -6.82 22.82
CA GLY A 345 -1.58 -5.92 22.47
C GLY A 345 -2.19 -6.22 21.10
N ASN A 346 -3.42 -5.78 20.88
CA ASN A 346 -4.12 -5.86 19.59
C ASN A 346 -3.43 -4.92 18.60
N LEU A 347 -2.59 -5.46 17.72
CA LEU A 347 -1.97 -4.71 16.63
C LEU A 347 -2.54 -5.22 15.30
N GLY A 348 -3.08 -4.32 14.50
CA GLY A 348 -3.70 -4.61 13.21
C GLY A 348 -2.69 -4.92 12.11
N GLU A 349 -3.22 -5.33 10.96
CA GLU A 349 -2.45 -5.78 9.80
C GLU A 349 -1.78 -4.67 8.97
N ASN A 350 -1.95 -3.40 9.36
CA ASN A 350 -1.47 -2.22 8.63
C ASN A 350 -1.99 -2.19 7.17
N PHE A 351 -3.28 -2.46 6.98
CA PHE A 351 -3.95 -2.46 5.68
C PHE A 351 -3.93 -1.08 5.04
N GLY A 352 -3.53 -0.98 3.76
CA GLY A 352 -3.38 0.32 3.09
C GLY A 352 -1.94 0.83 3.09
N PHE A 353 -0.98 0.06 3.59
CA PHE A 353 0.43 0.46 3.60
C PHE A 353 0.99 0.68 2.19
N SER A 354 0.66 -0.23 1.26
CA SER A 354 0.99 -0.12 -0.15
C SER A 354 -0.28 -0.25 -0.99
N LEU A 355 -0.30 0.45 -2.13
CA LEU A 355 -1.46 0.53 -3.01
C LEU A 355 -1.04 0.39 -4.47
N ALA A 356 -1.83 -0.33 -5.24
CA ALA A 356 -1.72 -0.41 -6.69
C ALA A 356 -3.10 -0.70 -7.30
N SER A 357 -3.18 -0.75 -8.62
CA SER A 357 -4.40 -1.16 -9.31
C SER A 357 -4.12 -1.95 -10.57
N ILE A 358 -5.02 -2.87 -10.89
CA ILE A 358 -5.02 -3.61 -12.15
C ILE A 358 -6.40 -3.54 -12.78
N GLY A 359 -6.50 -2.86 -13.93
CA GLY A 359 -7.78 -2.54 -14.54
C GLY A 359 -8.63 -1.69 -13.58
N HIS A 360 -9.74 -2.25 -13.11
CA HIS A 360 -10.65 -1.59 -12.15
C HIS A 360 -10.56 -2.17 -10.74
N TYR A 361 -9.54 -2.98 -10.44
CA TYR A 361 -9.32 -3.53 -9.11
C TYR A 361 -8.32 -2.69 -8.33
N ALA A 362 -8.64 -2.45 -7.05
CA ALA A 362 -7.69 -1.94 -6.08
C ALA A 362 -6.92 -3.11 -5.46
N LEU A 363 -5.59 -3.00 -5.42
CA LEU A 363 -4.67 -3.92 -4.74
C LEU A 363 -4.15 -3.22 -3.50
N ILE A 364 -4.34 -3.82 -2.33
CA ILE A 364 -4.07 -3.17 -1.05
C ILE A 364 -3.21 -4.09 -0.17
N GLY A 365 -2.01 -3.62 0.17
CA GLY A 365 -1.06 -4.34 1.00
C GLY A 365 -1.36 -4.22 2.49
N ALA A 366 -1.20 -5.33 3.19
CA ALA A 366 -1.32 -5.49 4.64
C ALA A 366 -0.12 -6.32 5.13
N TRP A 367 1.04 -5.68 5.27
CA TRP A 367 2.31 -6.39 5.47
C TRP A 367 2.43 -7.06 6.84
N ARG A 368 1.55 -6.73 7.80
CA ARG A 368 1.50 -7.34 9.13
C ARG A 368 0.40 -8.39 9.28
N GLU A 369 -0.24 -8.78 8.18
CA GLU A 369 -1.25 -9.83 8.18
C GLU A 369 -0.70 -11.16 8.73
N LEU A 370 -1.52 -11.86 9.50
CA LEU A 370 -1.25 -13.23 9.93
C LEU A 370 -1.68 -14.21 8.82
N ALA A 371 -0.85 -14.31 7.79
CA ALA A 371 -1.11 -15.15 6.63
C ALA A 371 -0.31 -16.46 6.70
N GLY A 372 -0.80 -17.45 7.46
CA GLY A 372 -0.14 -18.76 7.60
C GLY A 372 1.14 -18.76 8.46
N ALA A 373 1.75 -17.60 8.69
CA ALA A 373 2.77 -17.35 9.71
C ALA A 373 2.59 -15.94 10.30
N ALA A 374 3.18 -15.69 11.48
CA ALA A 374 3.06 -14.40 12.16
C ALA A 374 3.69 -13.27 11.33
N LEU A 375 2.95 -12.19 11.06
CA LEU A 375 3.42 -11.05 10.26
C LEU A 375 3.99 -11.45 8.89
N ALA A 376 3.43 -12.50 8.29
CA ALA A 376 3.83 -12.95 6.96
C ALA A 376 3.40 -11.96 5.87
N GLY A 377 2.28 -11.26 6.08
CA GLY A 377 1.75 -10.25 5.17
C GLY A 377 0.84 -10.79 4.06
N ALA A 378 0.01 -9.92 3.50
CA ALA A 378 -0.93 -10.23 2.42
C ALA A 378 -1.18 -9.02 1.51
N VAL A 379 -1.76 -9.28 0.34
CA VAL A 379 -2.35 -8.24 -0.54
C VAL A 379 -3.78 -8.61 -0.86
N TYR A 380 -4.70 -7.69 -0.64
CA TYR A 380 -6.13 -7.89 -0.89
C TYR A 380 -6.58 -7.19 -2.18
N VAL A 381 -7.57 -7.77 -2.85
CA VAL A 381 -8.10 -7.30 -4.13
C VAL A 381 -9.56 -6.93 -3.96
N TYR A 382 -9.89 -5.68 -4.26
CA TYR A 382 -11.26 -5.15 -4.18
C TYR A 382 -11.73 -4.66 -5.54
N ASP A 383 -13.00 -4.90 -5.86
CA ASP A 383 -13.63 -4.30 -7.05
C ASP A 383 -13.87 -2.81 -6.78
N ALA A 384 -13.17 -1.96 -7.54
CA ALA A 384 -13.21 -0.51 -7.42
C ALA A 384 -13.95 0.15 -8.59
N ASN A 385 -14.78 -0.60 -9.34
CA ASN A 385 -15.65 -0.06 -10.38
C ASN A 385 -17.03 0.34 -9.79
N PRO A 386 -17.40 1.62 -9.71
CA PRO A 386 -18.68 2.07 -9.14
C PRO A 386 -19.92 1.52 -9.85
N THR A 387 -19.77 0.99 -11.07
CA THR A 387 -20.87 0.39 -11.85
C THR A 387 -20.96 -1.13 -11.67
N SER A 388 -19.99 -1.75 -11.00
CA SER A 388 -19.97 -3.19 -10.73
C SER A 388 -20.95 -3.55 -9.61
N SER A 389 -21.63 -4.71 -9.74
CA SER A 389 -22.42 -5.28 -8.64
C SER A 389 -21.56 -5.73 -7.45
N LEU A 390 -20.25 -5.86 -7.65
CA LEU A 390 -19.27 -6.20 -6.62
C LEU A 390 -18.55 -4.96 -6.08
N PHE A 391 -18.93 -3.74 -6.49
CA PHE A 391 -18.26 -2.51 -6.06
C PHE A 391 -18.06 -2.46 -4.54
N GLY A 392 -16.83 -2.20 -4.11
CA GLY A 392 -16.46 -2.16 -2.69
C GLY A 392 -16.19 -3.53 -2.07
N GLN A 393 -16.44 -4.64 -2.76
CA GLN A 393 -16.30 -5.98 -2.21
C GLN A 393 -14.92 -6.59 -2.45
N LEU A 394 -14.46 -7.37 -1.47
CA LEU A 394 -13.27 -8.21 -1.58
C LEU A 394 -13.53 -9.34 -2.59
N VAL A 395 -12.68 -9.43 -3.61
CA VAL A 395 -12.80 -10.41 -4.70
C VAL A 395 -11.66 -11.43 -4.71
N GLY A 396 -10.54 -11.13 -4.05
CA GLY A 396 -9.43 -12.05 -3.94
C GLY A 396 -8.33 -11.56 -3.00
N ALA A 397 -7.32 -12.39 -2.81
CA ALA A 397 -6.14 -12.08 -2.01
C ALA A 397 -4.93 -12.85 -2.53
N PHE A 398 -3.74 -12.28 -2.31
CA PHE A 398 -2.44 -12.88 -2.57
C PHE A 398 -1.71 -13.09 -1.26
N PHE A 399 -1.08 -14.27 -1.15
CA PHE A 399 -0.29 -14.67 0.00
C PHE A 399 1.02 -15.29 -0.49
N ASN A 400 2.07 -15.22 0.32
CA ASN A 400 3.23 -16.07 0.11
C ASN A 400 2.81 -17.55 0.30
N PRO A 401 2.98 -18.44 -0.71
CA PRO A 401 2.61 -19.85 -0.58
C PRO A 401 3.45 -20.63 0.44
N ASN A 402 4.63 -20.12 0.78
CA ASN A 402 5.51 -20.65 1.82
C ASN A 402 5.77 -19.54 2.85
N PRO A 403 4.76 -19.16 3.65
CA PRO A 403 4.85 -17.98 4.51
C PRO A 403 5.92 -18.15 5.57
N THR A 404 6.76 -17.14 5.73
CA THR A 404 7.75 -17.05 6.80
C THR A 404 7.26 -16.05 7.86
N ALA A 405 7.64 -16.28 9.12
CA ALA A 405 7.36 -15.31 10.16
C ALA A 405 8.12 -14.02 9.85
N PHE A 406 7.46 -12.87 10.00
CA PHE A 406 7.98 -11.55 9.66
C PHE A 406 8.28 -11.34 8.16
N GLY A 407 7.76 -12.18 7.26
CA GLY A 407 7.99 -12.08 5.81
C GLY A 407 7.63 -10.71 5.20
N SER A 408 6.66 -9.99 5.80
CA SER A 408 6.27 -8.64 5.37
C SER A 408 5.79 -8.57 3.92
N PHE A 409 5.13 -9.61 3.42
CA PHE A 409 4.58 -9.66 2.08
C PHE A 409 3.52 -8.57 1.88
N GLY A 410 3.62 -7.80 0.80
CA GLY A 410 2.73 -6.65 0.55
C GLY A 410 3.32 -5.31 0.99
N THR A 411 4.61 -5.24 1.35
CA THR A 411 5.29 -3.95 1.59
C THR A 411 5.29 -3.07 0.33
N SER A 412 5.33 -3.66 -0.86
CA SER A 412 5.26 -2.94 -2.14
C SER A 412 4.49 -3.77 -3.17
N ILE A 413 3.82 -3.09 -4.12
CA ILE A 413 3.01 -3.74 -5.16
C ILE A 413 3.23 -2.99 -6.47
N ALA A 414 3.47 -3.73 -7.56
CA ALA A 414 3.48 -3.21 -8.91
C ALA A 414 2.67 -4.12 -9.85
N VAL A 415 2.15 -3.52 -10.92
CA VAL A 415 1.41 -4.22 -11.97
C VAL A 415 2.18 -4.09 -13.27
N ILE A 416 2.41 -5.23 -13.93
CA ILE A 416 3.22 -5.34 -15.16
C ILE A 416 2.40 -6.07 -16.20
N GLY A 417 1.74 -5.32 -17.07
CA GLY A 417 0.72 -5.87 -17.97
C GLY A 417 -0.43 -6.48 -17.18
N GLN A 418 -0.54 -7.80 -17.19
CA GLN A 418 -1.52 -8.55 -16.38
C GLN A 418 -0.91 -9.23 -15.15
N ASN A 419 0.40 -9.12 -14.95
CA ASN A 419 1.10 -9.72 -13.83
C ASN A 419 1.13 -8.76 -12.65
N ILE A 420 1.18 -9.31 -11.44
CA ILE A 420 1.28 -8.55 -10.19
C ILE A 420 2.58 -8.95 -9.52
N VAL A 421 3.40 -7.97 -9.16
CA VAL A 421 4.64 -8.16 -8.42
C VAL A 421 4.48 -7.61 -7.01
N ILE A 422 4.79 -8.41 -6.01
CA ILE A 422 4.63 -8.05 -4.60
C ILE A 422 5.96 -8.22 -3.87
N GLY A 423 6.43 -7.16 -3.23
CA GLY A 423 7.62 -7.18 -2.39
C GLY A 423 7.35 -7.72 -0.99
N ALA A 424 8.34 -8.39 -0.41
CA ALA A 424 8.33 -8.94 0.93
C ALA A 424 9.73 -8.80 1.55
N ILE A 425 9.94 -7.70 2.26
CA ILE A 425 11.28 -7.28 2.70
C ILE A 425 11.86 -8.14 3.82
N GLY A 426 11.02 -8.86 4.56
CA GLY A 426 11.44 -9.71 5.68
C GLY A 426 11.78 -11.14 5.28
N GLU A 427 11.48 -11.53 4.04
CA GLU A 427 11.85 -12.84 3.51
C GLU A 427 13.38 -13.04 3.52
N GLN A 428 13.80 -14.30 3.58
CA GLN A 428 15.21 -14.68 3.55
C GLN A 428 16.06 -13.94 4.62
N GLY A 429 15.51 -13.80 5.84
CA GLY A 429 16.19 -13.17 6.97
C GLY A 429 16.43 -11.67 6.78
N GLY A 430 15.56 -10.98 6.06
CA GLY A 430 15.65 -9.53 5.80
C GLY A 430 16.47 -9.16 4.56
N SER A 431 17.06 -10.13 3.86
CA SER A 431 17.65 -9.87 2.53
C SER A 431 16.57 -9.55 1.49
N GLY A 432 15.34 -10.03 1.71
CA GLY A 432 14.14 -9.67 0.97
C GLY A 432 13.86 -10.51 -0.28
N ALA A 433 12.63 -10.46 -0.75
CA ALA A 433 12.17 -11.13 -1.97
C ALA A 433 11.06 -10.34 -2.67
N ALA A 434 10.82 -10.65 -3.94
CA ALA A 434 9.62 -10.22 -4.66
C ALA A 434 8.96 -11.39 -5.39
N PHE A 435 7.64 -11.38 -5.44
CA PHE A 435 6.82 -12.48 -5.96
C PHE A 435 6.01 -12.02 -7.15
N LEU A 436 6.16 -12.68 -8.30
CA LEU A 436 5.37 -12.42 -9.50
C LEU A 436 4.24 -13.44 -9.60
N PHE A 437 3.02 -12.91 -9.58
CA PHE A 437 1.79 -13.65 -9.83
C PHE A 437 1.33 -13.38 -11.25
N ALA A 438 1.14 -14.47 -12.02
CA ALA A 438 0.64 -14.42 -13.39
C ALA A 438 -0.79 -14.96 -13.45
N PRO A 439 -1.61 -14.51 -14.43
CA PRO A 439 -2.91 -15.09 -14.66
C PRO A 439 -2.81 -16.58 -15.00
N THR A 440 -3.70 -17.38 -14.44
CA THR A 440 -3.78 -18.82 -14.76
C THR A 440 -4.39 -18.98 -16.15
N ALA A 441 -3.57 -19.37 -17.13
CA ALA A 441 -4.01 -19.65 -18.48
C ALA A 441 -5.14 -20.69 -18.47
N ASN A 442 -6.28 -20.37 -19.12
CA ASN A 442 -7.56 -21.11 -19.22
C ASN A 442 -8.74 -20.59 -18.38
N LEU A 443 -8.56 -19.55 -17.55
CA LEU A 443 -9.70 -18.81 -16.99
C LEU A 443 -10.04 -17.61 -17.89
N ILE A 444 -10.65 -17.87 -19.05
CA ILE A 444 -11.23 -16.83 -19.92
C ILE A 444 -12.56 -16.36 -19.29
N GLN A 445 -12.52 -15.59 -18.20
CA GLN A 445 -13.67 -14.85 -17.68
C GLN A 445 -13.27 -13.52 -17.04
N PRO A 446 -14.21 -12.55 -17.03
CA PRO A 446 -14.31 -11.47 -16.06
C PRO A 446 -13.88 -11.92 -14.65
N PRO A 447 -13.44 -11.06 -13.72
CA PRO A 447 -12.31 -11.35 -12.85
C PRO A 447 -12.75 -11.96 -11.51
N MET A 448 -11.81 -12.67 -10.86
CA MET A 448 -11.83 -13.07 -9.44
C MET A 448 -13.23 -13.27 -8.82
N GLN A 449 -13.99 -14.28 -9.26
CA GLN A 449 -14.99 -14.89 -8.37
C GLN A 449 -14.31 -15.95 -7.51
N LEU A 450 -13.47 -15.54 -6.57
CA LEU A 450 -13.19 -16.42 -5.44
C LEU A 450 -14.41 -16.35 -4.52
N ARG A 451 -15.34 -17.31 -4.66
CA ARG A 451 -16.23 -17.61 -3.53
C ARG A 451 -15.33 -18.08 -2.40
N LEU A 452 -15.11 -17.21 -1.42
CA LEU A 452 -14.54 -17.60 -0.14
C LEU A 452 -15.30 -18.82 0.36
N ALA A 453 -14.60 -19.96 0.46
CA ALA A 453 -15.02 -20.99 1.38
C ALA A 453 -14.81 -20.37 2.76
N SER A 454 -15.89 -19.88 3.36
CA SER A 454 -15.91 -19.46 4.76
C SER A 454 -15.58 -20.67 5.63
N SER A 455 -14.31 -20.93 5.91
CA SER A 455 -13.96 -21.64 7.14
C SER A 455 -13.82 -20.58 8.22
N HIS A 456 -14.72 -20.65 9.20
CA HIS A 456 -14.95 -19.77 10.35
C HIS A 456 -16.11 -18.78 10.17
N SER A 457 -17.32 -19.30 10.37
CA SER A 457 -18.46 -18.51 10.85
C SER A 457 -18.11 -17.93 12.22
N VAL A 458 -17.95 -16.61 12.30
CA VAL A 458 -18.19 -15.90 13.57
C VAL A 458 -19.68 -16.03 13.85
N PRO A 459 -20.13 -16.57 15.00
CA PRO A 459 -21.55 -16.66 15.27
C PRO A 459 -22.12 -15.26 15.47
N GLU A 460 -23.17 -14.93 14.73
CA GLU A 460 -24.00 -13.76 15.05
C GLU A 460 -24.60 -13.93 16.45
N PRO A 461 -24.74 -12.85 17.25
CA PRO A 461 -25.52 -12.90 18.47
C PRO A 461 -26.99 -13.14 18.10
N SER A 462 -27.55 -14.23 18.61
CA SER A 462 -28.94 -14.62 18.40
C SER A 462 -29.93 -13.48 18.71
N PRO A 463 -30.87 -13.13 17.81
CA PRO A 463 -31.99 -12.26 18.15
C PRO A 463 -33.09 -13.12 18.80
N SER A 464 -33.23 -13.09 20.12
CA SER A 464 -34.33 -13.78 20.81
C SER A 464 -34.69 -13.13 22.15
N TRP A 465 -35.41 -12.01 22.09
CA TRP A 465 -36.47 -11.73 23.05
C TRP A 465 -37.70 -11.26 22.27
N VAL A 466 -38.45 -12.23 21.72
CA VAL A 466 -39.83 -12.01 21.31
C VAL A 466 -40.70 -12.24 22.54
N LEU A 467 -41.41 -11.17 22.90
CA LEU A 467 -42.50 -11.12 23.87
C LEU A 467 -43.55 -12.19 23.55
N LEU A 468 -43.67 -13.22 24.39
CA LEU A 468 -44.72 -14.23 24.28
C LEU A 468 -45.84 -13.90 25.27
N LEU A 469 -46.92 -13.35 24.71
CA LEU A 469 -48.24 -13.28 25.34
C LEU A 469 -48.73 -14.69 25.64
N LEU A 470 -48.93 -15.01 26.92
CA LEU A 470 -49.81 -16.09 27.36
C LEU A 470 -50.93 -15.47 28.19
N GLY A 471 -52.15 -15.58 27.66
CA GLY A 471 -53.38 -15.21 28.34
C GLY A 471 -53.84 -16.30 29.31
N GLY A 472 -54.58 -15.85 30.34
CA GLY A 472 -55.64 -16.63 30.98
C GLY A 472 -55.37 -17.08 32.41
N ALA A 473 -55.76 -16.26 33.39
CA ALA A 473 -56.70 -16.67 34.44
C ALA A 473 -57.15 -15.47 35.28
N ILE A 474 -58.47 -15.28 35.32
CA ILE A 474 -59.21 -14.37 36.19
C ILE A 474 -59.24 -14.96 37.61
N VAL A 475 -58.82 -14.20 38.61
CA VAL A 475 -59.47 -14.16 39.95
C VAL A 475 -59.32 -12.75 40.48
N GLY A 476 -60.45 -12.09 40.75
CA GLY A 476 -60.49 -10.76 41.31
C GLY A 476 -60.25 -10.74 42.82
N ASN A 477 -59.76 -9.59 43.31
CA ASN A 477 -60.33 -8.99 44.51
C ASN A 477 -60.09 -7.49 44.56
N ARG A 478 -61.16 -6.77 44.90
CA ARG A 478 -61.20 -5.35 45.26
C ARG A 478 -60.31 -5.11 46.50
N LEU A 479 -59.70 -3.92 46.60
CA LEU A 479 -60.12 -2.84 47.52
C LEU A 479 -59.06 -1.71 47.64
N GLN A 480 -59.59 -0.49 47.50
CA GLN A 480 -59.25 0.77 48.19
C GLN A 480 -57.91 1.50 47.99
N LYS A 481 -58.01 2.53 47.14
CA LYS A 481 -57.75 3.97 47.42
C LYS A 481 -57.37 4.32 48.88
N LYS A 482 -56.19 4.92 49.07
CA LYS A 482 -55.99 5.99 50.06
C LYS A 482 -54.85 6.92 49.65
N GLU A 483 -55.20 8.18 49.41
CA GLU A 483 -54.29 9.32 49.39
C GLU A 483 -53.75 9.57 50.82
N SER A 484 -52.50 10.04 50.96
CA SER A 484 -52.20 11.39 51.52
C SER A 484 -50.71 11.59 51.85
N LYS A 485 -50.16 12.65 51.25
CA LYS A 485 -49.36 13.76 51.84
C LYS A 485 -48.13 13.54 52.75
N SER A 486 -47.15 14.40 52.41
CA SER A 486 -46.29 15.28 53.23
C SER A 486 -44.93 14.78 53.73
N SER A 487 -43.90 15.38 53.12
CA SER A 487 -42.74 16.06 53.73
C SER A 487 -42.25 15.62 55.11
N GLY A 488 -40.99 15.21 55.13
CA GLY A 488 -40.02 15.33 56.20
C GLY A 488 -38.65 15.36 55.55
#